data_AF-A0A1J5Q5J2-F1
#
_entry.id   AF-A0A1J5Q5J2-F1
#
_cell.length_a   1.000
_cell.length_b   1.000
_cell.length_c   1.000
_cell.angle_alpha   90.00
_cell.angle_beta   90.00
_cell.angle_gamma   90.00
#
_symmetry.space_group_name_H-M   'P 1'
#
loop_
_entity.id
_entity.type
_entity.pdbx_description
1 polymer ?
#
loop_
_entity_poly.entity_id
_entity_poly.type
_entity_poly.pdbx_seq_one_letter_code
_entity_poly.pdbx_strand_id
1 'polypeptide(L)' 'MGPEFGLLRLNSAVEVAALELAARDRGVPLKVLDAEQPAAANFYSGLVLSPPDLRGAWRGDKLPVDRLALIDQIRGASN' A
#
# COMPACT_ATOMS: atom_id res chain seq x y z
N MET A 1 -11.22 2.24 16.18
CA MET A 1 -10.23 2.65 15.16
C MET A 1 -9.90 1.39 14.39
N GLY A 2 -10.50 1.21 13.22
CA GLY A 2 -10.49 -0.07 12.50
C GLY A 2 -9.05 -0.51 12.16
N PRO A 3 -8.74 -1.82 12.20
CA PRO A 3 -7.40 -2.37 11.90
C PRO A 3 -7.07 -2.35 10.39
N GLU A 4 -7.65 -1.41 9.65
CA GLU A 4 -7.64 -1.39 8.20
C GLU A 4 -6.33 -0.75 7.71
N PHE A 5 -5.64 -1.46 6.83
CA PHE A 5 -4.43 -0.96 6.17
C PHE A 5 -4.84 0.04 5.10
N GLY A 6 -4.31 1.26 5.14
CA GLY A 6 -4.60 2.28 4.14
C GLY A 6 -3.53 2.29 3.05
N LEU A 7 -3.86 1.90 1.82
CA LEU A 7 -3.01 2.12 0.65
C LEU A 7 -3.42 3.41 -0.04
N LEU A 8 -2.58 4.43 0.03
CA LEU A 8 -2.72 5.64 -0.76
C LEU A 8 -2.12 5.42 -2.15
N ARG A 9 -2.99 5.34 -3.15
CA ARG A 9 -2.60 5.34 -4.56
C ARG A 9 -2.51 6.78 -5.04
N LEU A 10 -1.28 7.18 -5.36
CA LEU A 10 -0.98 8.52 -5.86
C LEU A 10 -0.96 8.55 -7.40
N ASN A 11 -0.77 7.40 -8.05
CA ASN A 11 -0.77 7.28 -9.49
C ASN A 11 -1.82 6.25 -9.95
N SER A 12 -2.89 6.72 -10.60
CA SER A 12 -3.96 5.85 -11.13
C SER A 12 -3.50 4.92 -12.25
N ALA A 13 -2.35 5.17 -12.89
CA ALA A 13 -1.76 4.26 -13.85
C ALA A 13 -1.17 3.00 -13.21
N VAL A 14 -1.00 2.98 -11.88
CA VAL A 14 -0.50 1.82 -11.14
C VAL A 14 -1.66 0.91 -10.78
N GLU A 15 -1.61 -0.33 -11.27
CA GLU A 15 -2.65 -1.33 -11.01
C GLU A 15 -2.46 -1.96 -9.63
N VAL A 16 -3.36 -1.65 -8.69
CA VAL A 16 -3.31 -2.14 -7.31
C VAL A 16 -4.21 -3.37 -7.06
N ALA A 17 -4.98 -3.81 -8.06
CA ALA A 17 -5.89 -4.94 -7.94
C ALA A 17 -5.19 -6.24 -7.49
N ALA A 18 -3.98 -6.49 -8.00
CA ALA A 18 -3.16 -7.63 -7.58
C ALA A 18 -2.71 -7.53 -6.11
N LEU A 19 -2.54 -6.32 -5.58
CA LEU A 19 -2.18 -6.10 -4.17
C LEU A 19 -3.40 -6.29 -3.26
N GLU A 20 -4.57 -5.82 -3.69
CA GLU A 20 -5.83 -6.09 -2.99
C GLU A 20 -6.12 -7.59 -2.92
N LEU A 21 -5.88 -8.33 -4.01
CA LEU A 21 -6.04 -9.78 -4.01
C LEU A 21 -5.08 -10.46 -3.03
N ALA A 22 -3.81 -10.05 -3.00
CA ALA A 22 -2.82 -10.57 -2.05
C ALA A 22 -3.19 -10.24 -0.60
N ALA A 23 -3.70 -9.05 -0.33
CA ALA A 23 -4.18 -8.69 1.01
C ALA A 23 -5.37 -9.57 1.43
N ARG A 24 -6.32 -9.79 0.52
CA ARG A 24 -7.47 -10.68 0.77
C ARG A 24 -7.06 -12.13 1.02
N ASP A 25 -6.10 -12.64 0.26
CA ASP A 25 -5.51 -13.97 0.45
C ASP A 25 -4.92 -14.13 1.86
N ARG A 26 -4.28 -13.08 2.37
CA ARG A 26 -3.72 -13.03 3.73
C ARG A 26 -4.71 -12.63 4.82
N GLY A 27 -5.99 -12.42 4.48
CA GLY A 27 -7.01 -11.99 5.43
C GLY A 27 -6.81 -10.57 5.98
N VAL A 28 -6.05 -9.74 5.25
CA VAL A 28 -5.72 -8.36 5.63
C VAL A 28 -6.76 -7.40 5.04
N PRO A 29 -7.49 -6.63 5.86
CA PRO A 29 -8.39 -5.61 5.36
C PRO A 29 -7.58 -4.43 4.81
N LEU A 30 -7.34 -4.42 3.49
CA LEU A 30 -6.67 -3.35 2.76
C LEU A 30 -7.71 -2.41 2.15
N LYS A 31 -7.57 -1.12 2.43
CA LYS A 31 -8.39 -0.05 1.87
C LYS A 31 -7.55 0.78 0.92
N VAL A 32 -7.89 0.76 -0.36
CA VAL A 32 -7.28 1.62 -1.37
C VAL A 32 -7.92 3.01 -1.31
N LEU A 33 -7.09 4.03 -1.20
CA LEU A 33 -7.44 5.44 -1.21
C LEU A 33 -6.78 6.07 -2.42
N ASP A 34 -7.58 6.47 -3.38
CA ASP A 34 -7.13 7.24 -4.52
C ASP A 34 -6.90 8.69 -4.13
N ALA A 35 -5.65 9.14 -4.22
CA ALA A 35 -5.29 10.54 -4.06
C ALA A 35 -4.70 11.04 -5.37
N GLU A 36 -5.35 12.02 -6.00
CA GLU A 36 -4.77 12.71 -7.15
C GLU A 36 -3.51 13.45 -6.69
N GLN A 37 -2.35 13.08 -7.23
CA GLN A 37 -1.14 13.87 -6.99
C GLN A 37 -1.38 15.29 -7.50
N PRO A 38 -1.17 16.34 -6.69
CA PRO A 38 -1.10 17.68 -7.25
C PRO A 38 0.07 17.69 -8.25
N ALA A 39 -0.12 18.31 -9.43
CA ALA A 39 0.87 18.32 -10.52
C ALA A 39 2.28 18.83 -10.12
N ALA A 40 2.43 19.41 -8.92
CA ALA A 40 3.68 19.88 -8.32
C ALA A 40 4.35 18.88 -7.36
N ALA A 41 3.73 17.74 -7.06
CA ALA A 41 4.29 16.72 -6.18
C ALA A 41 5.33 15.90 -6.92
N ASN A 42 6.55 16.42 -6.97
CA ASN A 42 7.78 15.70 -7.32
C ASN A 42 8.15 14.63 -6.26
N PHE A 43 7.16 14.12 -5.50
CA PHE A 43 7.36 13.08 -4.50
C PHE A 43 7.48 11.75 -5.23
N TYR A 44 8.72 11.28 -5.31
CA TYR A 44 9.25 10.10 -6.00
C TYR A 44 8.66 8.72 -5.60
N SER A 45 7.39 8.64 -5.19
CA SER A 45 6.76 7.37 -4.80
C SER A 45 5.24 7.39 -5.07
N GLY A 46 4.80 6.79 -6.18
CA GLY A 46 3.40 6.64 -6.59
C GLY A 46 2.49 5.80 -5.70
N LEU A 47 3.02 5.08 -4.70
CA LEU A 47 2.26 4.32 -3.71
C LEU A 47 2.79 4.56 -2.31
N VAL A 48 1.87 4.82 -1.37
CA VAL A 48 2.18 4.92 0.07
C VAL A 48 1.24 3.98 0.82
N LEU A 49 1.79 3.01 1.55
CA LEU A 49 1.01 2.10 2.36
C LEU A 49 1.23 2.42 3.83
N SER A 50 0.15 2.76 4.54
CA SER A 50 0.19 3.11 5.95
C SER A 50 -0.45 2.00 6.80
N PRO A 51 0.31 1.36 7.71
CA PRO A 51 -0.25 0.40 8.65
C PRO A 51 -1.09 1.12 9.72
N PRO A 52 -2.04 0.40 10.36
CA PRO A 52 -2.92 0.97 11.38
C PRO A 52 -2.15 1.53 12.60
N ASP A 53 -0.95 1.02 12.87
CA ASP A 53 -0.09 1.48 13.97
C ASP A 53 0.73 2.74 13.68
N LEU A 54 0.60 3.34 12.48
CA LEU A 54 1.27 4.59 12.05
C LEU A 54 2.82 4.60 12.21
N ARG A 55 3.45 3.48 12.56
CA ARG A 55 4.87 3.38 12.92
C ARG A 55 5.82 2.98 11.79
N GLY A 56 5.33 2.87 10.55
CA GLY A 56 6.17 2.54 9.41
C GLY A 56 5.35 2.49 8.14
N ALA A 57 5.12 3.64 7.52
CA ALA A 57 4.49 3.67 6.20
C ALA A 57 5.51 3.20 5.15
N TRP A 58 5.19 2.15 4.41
CA TRP A 58 5.96 1.74 3.24
C TRP A 58 5.69 2.72 2.09
N ARG A 59 6.73 3.06 1.32
CA ARG A 59 6.60 3.93 0.15
C ARG A 59 7.39 3.35 -1.01
N GLY A 60 6.80 3.33 -2.19
CA GLY A 60 7.46 2.86 -3.40
C GLY A 60 6.75 3.37 -4.65
N ASP A 61 7.51 3.55 -5.72
CA ASP A 61 6.99 4.04 -7.00
C ASP A 61 6.37 2.93 -7.86
N LYS A 62 6.79 1.68 -7.61
CA LYS A 62 6.31 0.48 -8.28
C LYS A 62 5.92 -0.56 -7.25
N LEU A 63 4.92 -1.37 -7.59
CA LEU A 63 4.62 -2.59 -6.84
C LEU A 63 5.86 -3.50 -6.87
N PRO A 64 6.32 -4.00 -5.71
CA PRO A 64 7.36 -5.01 -5.69
C PRO A 64 6.88 -6.25 -6.42
N VAL A 65 7.82 -7.00 -7.00
CA VAL A 65 7.51 -8.26 -7.70
C VAL A 65 6.78 -9.23 -6.76
N ASP A 66 7.16 -9.18 -5.48
CA ASP A 66 6.63 -10.01 -4.41
C ASP A 66 5.63 -9.23 -3.54
N ARG A 67 4.38 -9.21 -4.01
CA ARG A 67 3.27 -8.50 -3.38
C ARG A 67 2.90 -9.12 -2.04
N LEU A 68 3.02 -10.44 -1.93
CA LEU A 68 2.74 -11.19 -0.71
C LEU A 68 3.77 -10.86 0.38
N ALA A 69 5.07 -10.80 0.03
CA ALA A 69 6.10 -10.35 0.95
C ALA A 69 5.90 -8.90 1.41
N LEU A 70 5.41 -8.01 0.53
CA LEU A 70 5.03 -6.65 0.93
C LEU A 70 3.89 -6.67 1.95
N ILE A 71 2.82 -7.46 1.71
CA ILE A 71 1.72 -7.62 2.66
C ILE A 71 2.20 -8.22 3.99
N ASP A 72 3.14 -9.18 3.97
CA ASP A 72 3.78 -9.69 5.19
C ASP A 72 4.59 -8.63 5.91
N GLN A 73 5.34 -7.80 5.19
CA GLN A 73 6.16 -6.75 5.78
C GLN A 73 5.32 -5.68 6.46
N ILE A 74 4.28 -5.19 5.78
CA ILE A 74 3.42 -4.11 6.31
C ILE A 74 2.59 -4.60 7.50
N ARG A 75 2.19 -5.88 7.54
CA ARG A 75 1.47 -6.47 8.68
C ARG A 75 2.38 -6.86 9.83
N GLY A 76 3.70 -6.67 9.70
CA GLY A 76 4.69 -7.02 10.71
C GLY A 76 4.94 -8.53 10.83
N ALA A 77 4.70 -9.30 9.76
CA ALA A 77 4.96 -10.74 9.69
C ALA A 77 6.24 -11.10 8.94
N SER A 78 7.08 -10.13 8.59
CA SER A 78 8.47 -10.40 8.21
C SER A 78 9.25 -10.83 9.45
N ASN A 79 9.45 -12.14 9.61
CA ASN A 79 10.38 -12.72 10.57
C ASN A 79 11.73 -12.97 9.91
#